data_AF-A0A2P5B9W5-F1
#
_entry.id   AF-A0A2P5B9W5-F1
#
_cell.length_a   1.000
_cell.length_b   1.000
_cell.length_c   1.000
_cell.angle_alpha   90.00
_cell.angle_beta   90.00
_cell.angle_gamma   90.00
#
_symmetry.space_group_name_H-M   'P 1'
#
loop_
_entity.id
_entity.type
_entity.pdbx_description
1 polymer ?
#
loop_
_entity_poly.entity_id
_entity_poly.type
_entity_poly.pdbx_seq_one_letter_code
_entity_poly.pdbx_strand_id
1 'polypeptide(L)'
;MAFSHFTLLVTIFFAFLVGGFAQLSPTFYDESCPNLTSIVRGVIEDALLTDARIAGSLIRLHFHDCFVIGCDASILLDNTATIESEKEAAPNNNSARGYNVVDNIKSAVENVCPGVVSCADILAIAAEESVCLSGGPSWTIPLGRRDSLIANRTLANEALPGFRETLDELKSKFSDQNLDTTDLVALSARAAPTVATKQKNNKKSKEKKESIHERRLWSYTACADDALYLHMESSNG
;
A
#
# COMPACT_ATOMS: atom_id res chain seq x y z
N MET A 1 -13.85 -25.20 44.27
CA MET A 1 -12.78 -25.22 43.24
C MET A 1 -13.32 -25.49 41.84
N ALA A 2 -14.27 -26.41 41.63
CA ALA A 2 -14.84 -26.70 40.29
C ALA A 2 -15.53 -25.50 39.58
N PHE A 3 -16.19 -24.61 40.33
CA PHE A 3 -16.91 -23.45 39.77
C PHE A 3 -15.97 -22.41 39.13
N SER A 4 -14.74 -22.27 39.63
CA SER A 4 -13.74 -21.31 39.14
C SER A 4 -13.03 -21.78 37.88
N HIS A 5 -12.93 -23.10 37.67
CA HIS A 5 -12.37 -23.66 36.44
C HIS A 5 -13.39 -23.60 35.30
N PHE A 6 -14.68 -23.75 35.60
CA PHE A 6 -15.75 -23.64 34.62
C PHE A 6 -15.87 -22.22 34.04
N THR A 7 -15.74 -21.18 34.87
CA THR A 7 -15.75 -19.78 34.39
C THR A 7 -14.50 -19.42 33.59
N LEU A 8 -13.33 -19.98 33.92
CA LEU A 8 -12.10 -19.79 33.17
C LEU A 8 -12.17 -20.44 31.78
N LEU A 9 -12.77 -21.62 31.67
CA LEU A 9 -12.93 -22.31 30.38
C LEU A 9 -13.96 -21.62 29.47
N VAL A 10 -15.03 -21.07 30.03
CA VAL A 10 -16.05 -20.32 29.27
C VAL A 10 -15.49 -19.00 28.72
N THR A 11 -14.63 -18.30 29.47
CA THR A 11 -13.99 -17.06 29.01
C THR A 11 -12.94 -17.31 27.92
N ILE A 12 -12.15 -18.38 28.03
CA ILE A 12 -11.21 -18.80 26.98
C ILE A 12 -11.97 -19.20 25.70
N PHE A 13 -13.08 -19.95 25.81
CA PHE A 13 -13.89 -20.34 24.66
C PHE A 13 -14.55 -19.13 23.96
N PHE A 14 -14.98 -18.11 24.71
CA PHE A 14 -15.51 -16.87 24.13
C PHE A 14 -14.41 -16.03 23.44
N ALA A 15 -13.18 -16.03 23.95
CA ALA A 15 -12.04 -15.36 23.32
C ALA A 15 -11.65 -16.01 21.97
N PHE A 16 -11.81 -17.34 21.84
CA PHE A 16 -11.59 -18.04 20.56
C PHE A 16 -12.71 -17.82 19.52
N LEU A 17 -13.91 -17.38 19.93
CA LEU A 17 -15.02 -17.11 19.01
C LEU A 17 -14.99 -15.72 18.38
N VAL A 18 -14.14 -14.80 18.87
CA VAL A 18 -13.93 -13.47 18.26
C VAL A 18 -12.85 -13.55 17.17
N GLY A 19 -12.91 -14.57 16.32
CA GLY A 19 -12.28 -14.54 15.01
C GLY A 19 -13.18 -13.75 14.06
N GLY A 20 -13.23 -12.43 14.23
CA GLY A 20 -13.96 -11.57 13.30
C GLY A 20 -13.32 -11.67 11.93
N PHE A 21 -14.09 -12.05 10.90
CA PHE A 21 -13.72 -11.70 9.53
C PHE A 21 -13.60 -10.18 9.50
N ALA A 22 -12.37 -9.66 9.47
CA ALA A 22 -12.14 -8.22 9.35
C ALA A 22 -12.60 -7.81 7.96
N GLN A 23 -13.88 -7.45 7.83
CA GLN A 23 -14.47 -7.05 6.58
C GLN A 23 -14.00 -5.63 6.26
N LEU A 24 -13.39 -5.47 5.08
CA LEU A 24 -12.98 -4.16 4.60
C LEU A 24 -14.20 -3.24 4.45
N SER A 25 -14.08 -2.00 4.89
CA SER A 25 -15.12 -0.97 4.79
C SER A 25 -14.56 0.31 4.21
N PRO A 26 -15.28 0.98 3.28
CA PRO A 26 -14.89 2.31 2.82
C PRO A 26 -14.78 3.37 3.92
N THR A 27 -15.52 3.19 5.02
CA THR A 27 -15.61 4.15 6.13
C THR A 27 -14.66 3.81 7.28
N PHE A 28 -13.72 2.88 7.08
CA PHE A 28 -12.87 2.34 8.16
C PHE A 28 -12.09 3.44 8.92
N TYR A 29 -11.69 4.50 8.23
CA TYR A 29 -10.91 5.61 8.79
C TYR A 29 -11.70 6.90 8.98
N ASP A 30 -13.03 6.91 8.79
CA ASP A 30 -13.83 8.14 8.84
C ASP A 30 -13.77 8.85 10.20
N GLU A 31 -13.69 8.08 11.29
CA GLU A 31 -13.59 8.62 12.64
C GLU A 31 -12.14 8.82 13.10
N SER A 32 -11.24 7.89 12.73
CA SER A 32 -9.87 7.83 13.25
C SER A 32 -8.87 8.65 12.43
N CYS A 33 -9.12 8.84 11.13
CA CYS A 33 -8.31 9.70 10.25
C CYS A 33 -9.17 10.32 9.12
N PRO A 34 -10.09 11.26 9.43
CA PRO A 34 -11.10 11.78 8.50
C PRO A 34 -10.53 12.47 7.25
N ASN A 35 -9.29 12.95 7.31
CA ASN A 35 -8.64 13.66 6.20
C ASN A 35 -7.70 12.77 5.38
N LEU A 36 -7.68 11.45 5.62
CA LEU A 36 -6.70 10.52 5.05
C LEU A 36 -6.57 10.67 3.52
N THR A 37 -7.66 10.53 2.78
CA THR A 37 -7.65 10.64 1.31
C THR A 37 -7.12 11.98 0.83
N SER A 38 -7.48 13.08 1.50
CA SER A 38 -7.00 14.42 1.14
C SER A 38 -5.48 14.59 1.35
N ILE A 39 -4.93 13.98 2.41
CA ILE A 39 -3.50 14.00 2.71
C ILE A 39 -2.73 13.21 1.64
N VAL A 40 -3.20 11.99 1.35
CA VAL A 40 -2.61 11.12 0.31
C VAL A 40 -2.61 11.83 -1.03
N ARG A 41 -3.77 12.38 -1.44
CA ARG A 41 -3.93 13.12 -2.69
C ARG A 41 -2.95 14.29 -2.78
N GLY A 42 -2.84 15.11 -1.73
CA GLY A 42 -1.95 16.28 -1.72
C GLY A 42 -0.49 15.91 -1.97
N VAL A 43 0.00 14.83 -1.35
CA VAL A 43 1.38 14.34 -1.57
C VAL A 43 1.57 13.83 -3.00
N ILE A 44 0.58 13.17 -3.59
CA ILE A 44 0.65 12.68 -4.99
C ILE A 44 0.63 13.86 -5.97
N GLU A 45 -0.21 14.87 -5.75
CA GLU A 45 -0.25 16.10 -6.55
C GLU A 45 1.11 16.81 -6.52
N ASP A 46 1.76 16.92 -5.36
CA ASP A 46 3.10 17.49 -5.23
C ASP A 46 4.15 16.65 -5.97
N ALA A 47 4.08 15.32 -5.86
CA ALA A 47 5.00 14.42 -6.58
C ALA A 47 4.85 14.56 -8.10
N LEU A 48 3.62 14.70 -8.61
CA LEU A 48 3.31 14.88 -10.03
C LEU A 48 3.93 16.15 -10.63
N LEU A 49 4.19 17.19 -9.83
CA LEU A 49 4.87 18.40 -10.31
C LEU A 49 6.31 18.15 -10.76
N THR A 50 6.95 17.12 -10.21
CA THR A 50 8.35 16.78 -10.50
C THR A 50 8.49 15.49 -11.31
N ASP A 51 7.50 14.60 -11.25
CA ASP A 51 7.49 13.33 -11.96
C ASP A 51 6.09 12.95 -12.44
N ALA A 52 5.82 13.24 -13.71
CA ALA A 52 4.55 12.88 -14.36
C ALA A 52 4.27 11.36 -14.41
N ARG A 53 5.27 10.50 -14.14
CA ARG A 53 5.11 9.03 -14.17
C ARG A 53 4.73 8.44 -12.80
N ILE A 54 4.68 9.26 -11.75
CA ILE A 54 4.48 8.73 -10.39
C ILE A 54 3.11 8.05 -10.23
N ALA A 55 2.06 8.61 -10.83
CA ALA A 55 0.72 8.02 -10.79
C ALA A 55 0.71 6.56 -11.30
N GLY A 56 1.26 6.32 -12.49
CA GLY A 56 1.40 4.96 -13.03
C GLY A 56 2.32 4.07 -12.19
N SER A 57 3.30 4.65 -11.49
CA SER A 57 4.19 3.90 -10.61
C SER A 57 3.49 3.42 -9.33
N LEU A 58 2.65 4.26 -8.72
CA LEU A 58 1.87 3.93 -7.52
C LEU A 58 0.78 2.90 -7.81
N ILE A 59 0.08 3.03 -8.94
CA ILE A 59 -0.88 2.01 -9.40
C ILE A 59 -0.17 0.65 -9.56
N ARG A 60 1.00 0.65 -10.19
CA ARG A 60 1.80 -0.57 -10.36
C ARG A 60 2.26 -1.15 -9.02
N LEU A 61 2.69 -0.32 -8.07
CA LEU A 61 3.08 -0.80 -6.74
C LEU A 61 1.93 -1.53 -6.05
N HIS A 62 0.71 -0.96 -6.08
CA HIS A 62 -0.46 -1.62 -5.49
C HIS A 62 -0.83 -2.92 -6.21
N PHE A 63 -0.75 -2.96 -7.55
CA PHE A 63 -0.94 -4.20 -8.30
C PHE A 63 0.07 -5.28 -7.90
N HIS A 64 1.36 -4.92 -7.80
CA HIS A 64 2.40 -5.87 -7.44
C HIS A 64 2.28 -6.35 -5.98
N ASP A 65 1.86 -5.48 -5.06
CA ASP A 65 1.52 -5.85 -3.68
C ASP A 65 0.42 -6.92 -3.67
N CYS A 66 -0.73 -6.61 -4.26
CA CYS A 66 -1.89 -7.51 -4.22
C CYS A 66 -1.67 -8.89 -4.87
N PHE A 67 -0.74 -9.01 -5.82
CA PHE A 67 -0.44 -10.27 -6.51
C PHE A 67 0.52 -11.18 -5.73
N VAL A 68 1.13 -10.70 -4.65
CA VAL A 68 2.09 -11.44 -3.84
C VAL A 68 1.58 -11.46 -2.41
N ILE A 69 1.16 -12.63 -1.92
CA ILE A 69 0.56 -12.83 -0.58
C ILE A 69 -0.65 -11.95 -0.21
N GLY A 70 -1.14 -11.12 -1.13
CA GLY A 70 -2.32 -10.26 -0.97
C GLY A 70 -1.92 -8.80 -0.78
N CYS A 71 -2.91 -7.90 -0.69
CA CYS A 71 -2.63 -6.47 -0.51
C CYS A 71 -2.25 -6.21 0.97
N ASP A 72 -0.99 -6.42 1.32
CA ASP A 72 -0.51 -6.40 2.70
C ASP A 72 0.77 -5.56 2.89
N ALA A 73 1.15 -4.74 1.91
CA ALA A 73 2.35 -3.91 1.92
C ALA A 73 3.67 -4.67 2.05
N SER A 74 3.69 -5.99 1.86
CA SER A 74 4.91 -6.81 1.87
C SER A 74 5.96 -6.35 0.86
N ILE A 75 5.53 -5.82 -0.30
CA ILE A 75 6.41 -5.23 -1.32
C ILE A 75 7.23 -4.04 -0.81
N LEU A 76 6.78 -3.38 0.27
CA LEU A 76 7.46 -2.20 0.83
C LEU A 76 8.62 -2.59 1.76
N LEU A 77 8.65 -3.83 2.26
CA LEU A 77 9.66 -4.29 3.19
C LEU A 77 11.04 -4.36 2.52
N ASP A 78 12.04 -3.79 3.18
CA ASP A 78 13.44 -3.85 2.75
C ASP A 78 14.14 -5.11 3.24
N ASN A 79 15.30 -5.41 2.64
CA ASN A 79 16.11 -6.54 3.08
C ASN A 79 16.56 -6.35 4.53
N THR A 80 16.41 -7.40 5.33
CA THR A 80 16.94 -7.49 6.69
C THR A 80 17.69 -8.81 6.88
N ALA A 81 18.13 -9.13 8.09
CA ALA A 81 18.73 -10.43 8.39
C ALA A 81 17.75 -11.60 8.21
N THR A 82 16.44 -11.34 8.26
CA THR A 82 15.37 -12.36 8.22
C THR A 82 14.40 -12.18 7.05
N ILE A 83 14.42 -11.02 6.37
CA ILE A 83 13.51 -10.69 5.27
C ILE A 83 14.31 -10.60 3.97
N GLU A 84 13.92 -11.42 2.99
CA GLU A 84 14.32 -11.24 1.60
C GLU A 84 13.27 -10.38 0.88
N SER A 85 13.64 -9.16 0.55
CA SER A 85 12.73 -8.17 -0.03
C SER A 85 12.24 -8.56 -1.41
N GLU A 86 10.94 -8.36 -1.64
CA GLU A 86 10.32 -8.47 -2.97
C GLU A 86 10.82 -7.44 -3.95
N LYS A 87 11.41 -6.32 -3.48
CA LYS A 87 12.02 -5.29 -4.33
C LYS A 87 13.13 -5.87 -5.23
N GLU A 88 13.77 -6.96 -4.78
CA GLU A 88 14.82 -7.67 -5.53
C GLU A 88 14.30 -8.80 -6.43
N ALA A 89 12.99 -9.08 -6.44
CA ALA A 89 12.40 -10.01 -7.41
C ALA A 89 12.57 -9.48 -8.84
N ALA A 90 12.76 -10.36 -9.83
CA ALA A 90 13.02 -9.97 -11.22
C ALA A 90 11.98 -9.00 -11.82
N PRO A 91 10.66 -9.13 -11.51
CA PRO A 91 9.66 -8.16 -11.98
C PRO A 91 9.78 -6.76 -11.33
N ASN A 92 10.38 -6.67 -10.13
CA ASN A 92 10.49 -5.45 -9.33
C ASN A 92 11.86 -4.78 -9.47
N ASN A 93 12.92 -5.56 -9.56
CA ASN A 93 14.30 -5.08 -9.54
C ASN A 93 14.57 -4.13 -10.71
N ASN A 94 15.08 -2.93 -10.41
CA ASN A 94 15.29 -1.84 -11.37
C ASN A 94 14.05 -1.47 -12.20
N SER A 95 12.85 -1.74 -11.67
CA SER A 95 11.59 -1.63 -12.41
C SER A 95 10.50 -0.97 -11.57
N ALA A 96 10.14 -1.57 -10.43
CA ALA A 96 9.20 -0.99 -9.48
C ALA A 96 9.81 0.28 -8.85
N ARG A 97 8.98 1.31 -8.63
CA ARG A 97 9.42 2.63 -8.16
C ARG A 97 8.27 3.38 -7.49
N GLY A 98 8.60 4.46 -6.79
CA GLY A 98 7.60 5.27 -6.07
C GLY A 98 7.58 5.01 -4.57
N TYR A 99 8.43 4.11 -4.06
CA TYR A 99 8.61 3.83 -2.63
C TYR A 99 8.81 5.10 -1.80
N ASN A 100 9.66 6.02 -2.27
CA ASN A 100 9.91 7.29 -1.59
C ASN A 100 8.67 8.21 -1.50
N VAL A 101 7.70 8.06 -2.42
CA VAL A 101 6.45 8.83 -2.39
C VAL A 101 5.49 8.17 -1.40
N VAL A 102 5.47 6.85 -1.33
CA VAL A 102 4.76 6.11 -0.28
C VAL A 102 5.28 6.51 1.11
N ASP A 103 6.60 6.61 1.29
CA ASP A 103 7.22 7.07 2.54
C ASP A 103 6.79 8.50 2.89
N ASN A 104 6.71 9.40 1.90
CA ASN A 104 6.24 10.77 2.11
C ASN A 104 4.76 10.80 2.50
N ILE A 105 3.93 9.98 1.87
CA ILE A 105 2.50 9.83 2.21
C ILE A 105 2.38 9.34 3.64
N LYS A 106 3.04 8.23 3.97
CA LYS A 106 3.04 7.65 5.32
C LYS A 106 3.49 8.66 6.36
N SER A 107 4.60 9.36 6.11
CA SER A 107 5.08 10.42 7.00
C SER A 107 4.04 11.54 7.19
N ALA A 108 3.37 11.97 6.13
CA ALA A 108 2.33 13.00 6.22
C ALA A 108 1.11 12.51 7.01
N VAL A 109 0.71 11.25 6.83
CA VAL A 109 -0.40 10.61 7.52
C VAL A 109 -0.08 10.42 9.01
N GLU A 110 1.10 9.89 9.34
CA GLU A 110 1.55 9.68 10.73
C GLU A 110 1.65 10.99 11.53
N ASN A 111 1.94 12.12 10.87
CA ASN A 111 1.91 13.43 11.52
C ASN A 111 0.49 13.89 11.91
N VAL A 112 -0.56 13.28 11.35
CA VAL A 112 -1.97 13.64 11.58
C VAL A 112 -2.69 12.58 12.41
N CYS A 113 -2.50 11.29 12.09
CA CYS A 113 -3.13 10.16 12.74
C CYS A 113 -2.10 9.05 13.04
N PRO A 114 -1.30 9.21 14.12
CA PRO A 114 -0.20 8.31 14.43
C PRO A 114 -0.64 6.87 14.69
N GLY A 115 -0.02 5.89 14.04
CA GLY A 115 -0.23 4.46 14.24
C GLY A 115 -1.62 3.97 13.84
N VAL A 116 -2.38 4.74 13.04
CA VAL A 116 -3.76 4.41 12.66
C VAL A 116 -3.82 3.72 11.30
N VAL A 117 -3.13 4.28 10.31
CA VAL A 117 -3.33 3.91 8.89
C VAL A 117 -2.23 2.96 8.44
N SER A 118 -2.64 1.81 7.89
CA SER A 118 -1.71 0.82 7.36
C SER A 118 -1.10 1.27 6.04
N CYS A 119 0.10 0.78 5.77
CA CYS A 119 0.76 0.99 4.49
C CYS A 119 0.04 0.29 3.33
N ALA A 120 -0.59 -0.86 3.61
CA ALA A 120 -1.43 -1.57 2.64
C ALA A 120 -2.60 -0.69 2.15
N ASP A 121 -3.28 0.01 3.06
CA ASP A 121 -4.35 0.95 2.67
C ASP A 121 -3.81 2.24 2.06
N ILE A 122 -2.62 2.71 2.43
CA ILE A 122 -1.95 3.80 1.72
C ILE A 122 -1.71 3.44 0.25
N LEU A 123 -1.25 2.22 -0.05
CA LEU A 123 -1.07 1.76 -1.44
C LEU A 123 -2.41 1.73 -2.20
N ALA A 124 -3.47 1.23 -1.56
CA ALA A 124 -4.80 1.18 -2.16
C ALA A 124 -5.34 2.58 -2.50
N ILE A 125 -5.28 3.52 -1.54
CA ILE A 125 -5.70 4.91 -1.74
C ILE A 125 -4.82 5.59 -2.79
N ALA A 126 -3.50 5.39 -2.73
CA ALA A 126 -2.58 6.00 -3.68
C ALA A 126 -2.83 5.53 -5.12
N ALA A 127 -3.21 4.27 -5.32
CA ALA A 127 -3.55 3.75 -6.64
C ALA A 127 -4.82 4.40 -7.21
N GLU A 128 -5.89 4.51 -6.42
CA GLU A 128 -7.14 5.15 -6.86
C GLU A 128 -6.95 6.64 -7.14
N GLU A 129 -6.31 7.36 -6.22
CA GLU A 129 -6.06 8.80 -6.38
C GLU A 129 -5.16 9.05 -7.60
N SER A 130 -4.19 8.16 -7.87
CA SER A 130 -3.37 8.21 -9.08
C SER A 130 -4.18 8.04 -10.36
N VAL A 131 -5.19 7.17 -10.38
CA VAL A 131 -6.11 7.04 -11.53
C VAL A 131 -6.99 8.28 -11.66
N CYS A 132 -7.59 8.75 -10.56
CA CYS A 132 -8.44 9.93 -10.55
C CYS A 132 -7.67 11.18 -11.05
N LEU A 133 -6.47 11.43 -10.52
CA LEU A 133 -5.60 12.53 -10.91
C LEU A 133 -5.14 12.44 -12.37
N SER A 134 -5.10 11.24 -12.94
CA SER A 134 -4.76 11.00 -14.35
C SER A 134 -5.97 11.15 -15.30
N GLY A 135 -7.15 11.53 -14.77
CA GLY A 135 -8.38 11.70 -15.54
C GLY A 135 -9.21 10.42 -15.71
N GLY A 136 -8.89 9.36 -14.96
CA GLY A 136 -9.67 8.14 -14.91
C GLY A 136 -10.89 8.24 -13.99
N PRO A 137 -11.66 7.15 -13.85
CA PRO A 137 -12.79 7.10 -12.93
C PRO A 137 -12.30 7.17 -11.48
N SER A 138 -13.17 7.65 -10.60
CA SER A 138 -13.02 7.47 -9.16
C SER A 138 -13.89 6.30 -8.70
N TRP A 139 -13.44 5.57 -7.69
CA TRP A 139 -14.20 4.48 -7.09
C TRP A 139 -14.02 4.45 -5.58
N THR A 140 -15.01 3.85 -4.91
CA THR A 140 -14.96 3.65 -3.47
C THR A 140 -14.02 2.49 -3.13
N ILE A 141 -12.99 2.75 -2.33
CA ILE A 141 -11.99 1.76 -1.94
C ILE A 141 -12.40 1.15 -0.59
N PRO A 142 -12.54 -0.18 -0.48
CA PRO A 142 -12.67 -0.83 0.83
C PRO A 142 -11.33 -0.74 1.59
N LEU A 143 -11.36 -0.29 2.85
CA LEU A 143 -10.19 -0.07 3.70
C LEU A 143 -10.28 -0.93 4.97
N GLY A 144 -9.18 -1.00 5.73
CA GLY A 144 -9.00 -1.85 6.91
C GLY A 144 -7.97 -2.97 6.71
N ARG A 145 -7.11 -2.88 5.68
CA ARG A 145 -6.00 -3.83 5.49
C ARG A 145 -4.95 -3.62 6.58
N ARG A 146 -4.13 -4.64 6.82
CA ARG A 146 -3.02 -4.59 7.78
C ARG A 146 -1.73 -4.94 7.09
N ASP A 147 -0.63 -4.41 7.64
CA ASP A 147 0.70 -4.58 7.08
C ASP A 147 1.28 -5.95 7.44
N SER A 148 1.96 -6.55 6.46
CA SER A 148 2.67 -7.82 6.60
C SER A 148 3.93 -7.65 7.43
N LEU A 149 4.31 -8.73 8.10
CA LEU A 149 5.60 -8.84 8.79
C LEU A 149 6.62 -9.65 7.97
N ILE A 150 6.21 -10.13 6.80
CA ILE A 150 7.02 -10.96 5.91
C ILE A 150 6.93 -10.44 4.49
N ALA A 151 7.97 -10.71 3.70
CA ALA A 151 7.97 -10.52 2.26
C ALA A 151 8.24 -11.88 1.59
N ASN A 152 7.75 -12.07 0.35
CA ASN A 152 7.90 -13.32 -0.38
C ASN A 152 8.49 -13.10 -1.77
N ARG A 153 9.82 -12.91 -1.82
CA ARG A 153 10.57 -12.75 -3.07
C ARG A 153 10.39 -13.91 -4.05
N THR A 154 10.27 -15.15 -3.57
CA THR A 154 10.05 -16.32 -4.43
C THR A 154 8.70 -16.24 -5.12
N LEU A 155 7.62 -16.01 -4.36
CA LEU A 155 6.29 -15.85 -4.92
C LEU A 155 6.22 -14.62 -5.84
N ALA A 156 6.90 -13.53 -5.52
CA ALA A 156 6.99 -12.37 -6.43
C ALA A 156 7.62 -12.73 -7.79
N ASN A 157 8.61 -13.62 -7.84
CA ASN A 157 9.17 -14.08 -9.12
C ASN A 157 8.22 -15.01 -9.89
N GLU A 158 7.36 -15.74 -9.19
CA GLU A 158 6.47 -16.75 -9.78
C GLU A 158 5.11 -16.18 -10.19
N ALA A 159 4.47 -15.41 -9.30
CA ALA A 159 3.09 -14.95 -9.42
C ALA A 159 2.94 -13.69 -10.27
N LEU A 160 3.94 -12.79 -10.27
CA LEU A 160 3.82 -11.54 -11.02
C LEU A 160 3.85 -11.80 -12.53
N PRO A 161 2.89 -11.25 -13.30
CA PRO A 161 2.85 -11.46 -14.75
C PRO A 161 4.08 -10.92 -15.48
N GLY A 162 4.64 -11.74 -16.35
CA GLY A 162 5.79 -11.40 -17.18
C GLY A 162 5.38 -10.84 -18.54
N PHE A 163 6.14 -9.88 -19.08
CA PHE A 163 5.84 -9.29 -20.40
C PHE A 163 6.02 -10.24 -21.60
N ARG A 164 6.62 -11.42 -21.38
CA ARG A 164 6.87 -12.45 -22.41
C ARG A 164 5.96 -13.67 -22.28
N GLU A 165 5.05 -13.65 -21.30
CA GLU A 165 4.12 -14.76 -21.05
C GLU A 165 3.02 -14.79 -22.11
N THR A 166 2.58 -16.01 -22.41
CA THR A 166 1.45 -16.28 -23.29
C THR A 166 0.14 -15.89 -22.61
N LEU A 167 -0.92 -15.73 -23.42
CA LEU A 167 -2.25 -15.40 -22.88
C LEU A 167 -2.75 -16.45 -21.88
N ASP A 168 -2.46 -17.72 -22.10
CA ASP A 168 -2.92 -18.80 -21.22
C ASP A 168 -2.16 -18.80 -19.88
N GLU A 169 -0.86 -18.48 -19.89
CA GLU A 169 -0.08 -18.25 -18.65
C GLU A 169 -0.63 -17.04 -17.87
N LEU A 170 -0.93 -15.93 -18.56
CA LEU A 170 -1.52 -14.74 -17.94
C LEU A 170 -2.89 -15.06 -17.31
N LYS A 171 -3.75 -15.80 -18.02
CA LYS A 171 -5.05 -16.24 -17.49
C LYS A 171 -4.89 -17.11 -16.24
N SER A 172 -3.91 -18.02 -16.23
CA SER A 172 -3.64 -18.87 -15.07
C SER A 172 -3.29 -18.02 -13.86
N LYS A 173 -2.34 -17.08 -14.01
CA LYS A 173 -1.90 -16.22 -12.91
C LYS A 173 -3.02 -15.34 -12.35
N PHE A 174 -3.87 -14.78 -13.20
CA PHE A 174 -5.02 -14.01 -12.74
C PHE A 174 -6.06 -14.90 -12.04
N SER A 175 -6.31 -16.10 -12.58
CA SER A 175 -7.19 -17.07 -11.94
C SER A 175 -6.68 -17.50 -10.56
N ASP A 176 -5.36 -17.60 -10.36
CA ASP A 176 -4.76 -17.90 -9.06
C ASP A 176 -5.01 -16.78 -8.03
N GLN A 177 -5.29 -15.56 -8.50
CA GLN A 177 -5.73 -14.42 -7.69
C GLN A 177 -7.25 -14.28 -7.59
N ASN A 178 -8.02 -15.28 -8.06
CA ASN A 178 -9.48 -15.23 -8.20
C ASN A 178 -9.98 -14.10 -9.12
N LEU A 179 -9.17 -13.70 -10.11
CA LEU A 179 -9.52 -12.72 -11.12
C LEU A 179 -9.83 -13.42 -12.44
N ASP A 180 -10.89 -13.00 -13.12
CA ASP A 180 -11.33 -13.63 -14.36
C ASP A 180 -10.68 -13.02 -15.62
N THR A 181 -11.09 -13.48 -16.80
CA THR A 181 -10.56 -12.94 -18.06
C THR A 181 -10.97 -11.48 -18.31
N THR A 182 -12.10 -11.05 -17.76
CA THR A 182 -12.56 -9.65 -17.82
C THR A 182 -11.62 -8.77 -17.01
N ASP A 183 -11.26 -9.22 -15.81
CA ASP A 183 -10.31 -8.54 -14.93
C ASP A 183 -8.92 -8.44 -15.59
N LEU A 184 -8.45 -9.53 -16.22
CA LEU A 184 -7.20 -9.51 -16.98
C LEU A 184 -7.21 -8.42 -18.06
N VAL A 185 -8.28 -8.33 -18.85
CA VAL A 185 -8.39 -7.33 -19.92
C VAL A 185 -8.50 -5.91 -19.34
N ALA A 186 -9.29 -5.73 -18.28
CA ALA A 186 -9.48 -4.43 -17.63
C ALA A 186 -8.19 -3.91 -16.99
N LEU A 187 -7.45 -4.77 -16.28
CA LEU A 187 -6.21 -4.42 -15.59
C LEU A 187 -4.99 -4.34 -16.53
N SER A 188 -5.06 -4.97 -17.71
CA SER A 188 -4.08 -4.79 -18.78
C SER A 188 -4.32 -3.52 -19.61
N ALA A 189 -5.47 -2.87 -19.45
CA ALA A 189 -5.84 -1.72 -20.26
C ALA A 189 -4.91 -0.53 -19.95
N ARG A 190 -4.31 0.02 -21.00
CA ARG A 190 -3.55 1.26 -20.90
C ARG A 190 -4.51 2.40 -20.59
N ALA A 191 -4.40 3.02 -19.42
CA ALA A 191 -5.02 4.32 -19.16
C ALA A 191 -4.50 5.31 -20.22
N ALA A 192 -5.35 5.67 -21.19
CA ALA A 192 -5.06 6.74 -22.13
C ALA A 192 -5.13 8.06 -21.35
N PRO A 193 -4.05 8.84 -21.27
CA PRO A 193 -4.11 10.13 -20.59
C PRO A 193 -5.00 11.06 -21.41
N THR A 194 -6.22 11.34 -20.97
CA THR A 194 -6.95 12.55 -21.37
C THR A 194 -6.36 13.72 -20.60
N VAL A 195 -5.09 14.04 -20.88
CA VAL A 195 -4.44 15.23 -20.32
C VAL A 195 -5.10 16.45 -20.98
N ALA A 196 -6.13 16.98 -20.34
CA ALA A 196 -6.46 18.38 -20.49
C ALA A 196 -5.34 19.15 -19.78
N THR A 197 -4.32 19.58 -20.54
CA THR A 197 -3.29 20.50 -20.07
C THR A 197 -3.94 21.85 -19.74
N LYS A 198 -4.52 22.00 -18.54
CA LYS A 198 -4.62 23.32 -17.92
C LYS A 198 -3.29 23.59 -17.21
N GLN A 199 -2.31 24.06 -17.97
CA GLN A 199 -1.22 24.84 -17.41
C GLN A 199 -1.84 26.06 -16.71
N LYS A 200 -2.06 25.99 -15.40
CA LYS A 200 -2.18 27.19 -14.58
C LYS A 200 -0.78 27.73 -14.39
N ASN A 201 -0.37 28.61 -15.29
CA ASN A 201 0.74 29.53 -15.04
C ASN A 201 0.39 30.34 -13.79
N ASN A 202 0.97 30.00 -12.64
CA ASN A 202 1.06 30.94 -11.53
C ASN A 202 2.44 30.90 -10.90
N LYS A 203 3.27 31.82 -11.37
CA LYS A 203 4.58 32.16 -10.83
C LYS A 203 4.37 33.00 -9.56
N LYS A 204 4.57 32.38 -8.39
CA LYS A 204 4.92 32.91 -7.04
C LYS A 204 4.37 31.90 -6.02
N SER A 205 5.17 31.16 -5.27
CA SER A 205 6.13 31.67 -4.29
C SER A 205 7.37 30.77 -4.16
N LYS A 206 8.54 31.35 -4.44
CA LYS A 206 9.77 30.99 -3.74
C LYS A 206 9.67 31.61 -2.35
N GLU A 207 9.29 30.83 -1.34
CA GLU A 207 9.66 31.05 0.08
C GLU A 207 8.99 30.00 0.98
N LYS A 208 9.60 28.82 1.04
CA LYS A 208 9.82 28.07 2.29
C LYS A 208 10.91 27.03 2.06
N LYS A 209 12.11 27.51 1.71
CA LYS A 209 13.34 26.71 1.74
C LYS A 209 13.99 26.90 3.10
N GLU A 210 13.36 26.38 4.14
CA GLU A 210 14.02 26.16 5.44
C GLU A 210 13.33 24.94 6.09
N SER A 211 14.17 24.00 6.54
CA SER A 211 13.89 22.70 7.19
C SER A 211 13.80 21.39 6.36
N ILE A 212 14.24 21.35 5.10
CA ILE A 212 14.42 20.04 4.41
C ILE A 212 15.79 19.39 4.75
N HIS A 213 16.78 20.16 5.25
CA HIS A 213 18.10 19.61 5.53
C HIS A 213 18.22 18.92 6.91
N GLU A 214 17.36 19.24 7.89
CA GLU A 214 17.35 18.59 9.21
C GLU A 214 16.40 17.38 9.32
N ARG A 215 15.48 17.18 8.37
CA ARG A 215 14.70 15.93 8.28
C ARG A 215 15.47 14.75 7.67
N ARG A 216 16.76 14.94 7.37
CA ARG A 216 17.63 13.92 6.80
C ARG A 216 18.15 12.91 7.84
N LEU A 217 17.68 12.99 9.09
CA LEU A 217 17.97 12.05 10.18
C LEU A 217 16.80 11.11 10.55
N TRP A 218 15.68 11.16 9.82
CA TRP A 218 14.55 10.21 9.97
C TRP A 218 14.14 9.52 8.65
N SER A 219 15.03 9.46 7.64
CA SER A 219 14.71 8.71 6.39
C SER A 219 14.89 7.20 6.55
N TYR A 220 14.39 6.66 7.66
CA TYR A 220 14.08 5.25 7.78
C TYR A 220 12.63 5.10 7.29
N THR A 221 12.50 4.36 6.20
CA THR A 221 11.29 3.85 5.54
C THR A 221 10.10 3.65 6.48
N ALA A 222 9.29 4.69 6.69
CA ALA A 222 8.18 4.67 7.64
C ALA A 222 7.21 3.49 7.44
N CYS A 223 7.04 3.03 6.19
CA CYS A 223 6.24 1.84 5.91
C CYS A 223 6.96 0.50 6.11
N ALA A 224 8.28 0.44 5.93
CA ALA A 224 9.04 -0.79 6.19
C ALA A 224 9.39 -0.95 7.68
N ASP A 225 9.51 0.16 8.41
CA ASP A 225 9.96 0.20 9.80
C ASP A 225 8.81 0.00 10.80
N ASP A 226 7.58 0.42 10.47
CA ASP A 226 6.39 0.20 11.31
C ASP A 226 6.12 -1.32 11.54
N ALA A 227 6.40 -2.15 10.54
CA ALA A 227 6.31 -3.61 10.67
C ALA A 227 7.31 -4.18 11.70
N LEU A 228 8.50 -3.58 11.81
CA LEU A 228 9.52 -4.02 12.76
C LEU A 228 9.19 -3.64 14.21
N TYR A 229 8.55 -2.48 14.41
CA TYR A 229 8.19 -1.99 15.75
C TYR A 229 7.17 -2.90 16.45
N LEU A 230 6.18 -3.42 15.71
CA LEU A 230 5.18 -4.36 16.25
C LEU A 230 5.80 -5.71 16.67
N HIS A 231 6.89 -6.15 16.05
CA HIS A 231 7.55 -7.41 16.41
C HIS A 231 8.33 -7.32 17.74
N MET A 232 8.84 -6.14 18.09
CA MET A 232 9.52 -5.92 19.38
C MET A 232 8.55 -5.93 20.57
N GLU A 233 7.32 -5.43 20.40
CA GLU A 233 6.30 -5.45 21.46
C GLU A 233 5.75 -6.87 21.70
N SER A 234 5.61 -7.69 20.64
CA SER A 234 5.20 -9.10 20.75
C SER A 234 6.23 -10.00 21.45
N SER A 235 7.50 -9.59 21.53
CA SER A 235 8.59 -10.42 22.07
C SER A 235 8.87 -10.15 23.55
N ASN A 236 8.22 -9.14 24.14
CA ASN A 236 8.37 -8.71 25.54
C ASN A 236 7.09 -8.89 26.38
N GLY A 237 6.10 -9.65 25.88
CA GLY A 237 4.83 -9.96 26.56
C GLY A 237 4.76 -11.39 27.08
#